data_AF-A0A941EZ99-F1
#
_entry.id   AF-A0A941EZ99-F1
#
_cell.length_a   1.000
_cell.length_b   1.000
_cell.length_c   1.000
_cell.angle_alpha   90.00
_cell.angle_beta   90.00
_cell.angle_gamma   90.00
#
_symmetry.space_group_name_H-M   'P 1'
#
loop_
_entity.id
_entity.type
_entity.pdbx_description
1 polymer ?
#
loop_
_entity_poly.entity_id
_entity_poly.type
_entity_poly.pdbx_seq_one_letter_code
_entity_poly.pdbx_strand_id
1 'polypeptide(L)'
;MLRRAALGAGVLLAPTALAGPAAAAATAPAPAASGPILVAAGQTLTLTATTRTRLLTIASGATLAAPDGYLLTVTVDGVETGSALVSTYGTTTLIEPGTYRGDVVIEVTPDNAQSFFGPFTFHLRQAVYVGAAGIVTANSALSAVTAGRLGPTGAHDLVLRSTGEAFDGFYVANGQYELIRPDISFRGNGRCDFVGDGAALVGDGAQTRFVIDGARIDNTGAVRPGVIATNGANVIVKNSSIATHDGVLPADYTANIGPDMMTVPWMLGLSGNVRATIALGVDTKATYVNSRISSTNWGVLSTDSDNQAQLTAINCDLAITDKEGYGTYADGSAIDRFLGCRFHHVAFAAISTGGSVYFGDSTPAAVAALNTSQDVRLSAAELAAIPLTPTVVDSTRFGVMWAQGNGGSVTLDGGTQLRTAETSFLVKAVQVSISADGSQGAQILPGNGVLVQVMETDDPGNPAGVYTEPTGAATKDDTFDVTTEQAQDVVVDFTDLDLRGDLYNGRRGDQNLVLNLTGTRLAGVVSASATKHALSEIGEADYAQLGRVTNTTQAAVNNGVIVHVDARSVWTVTGTSYLTSLTVSPGGTVRASRMTVDGVATTIAAGTTYTGAIVLGAH
;
A
#
# COMPACT_ATOMS: atom_id res chain seq x y z
N MET A 1 75.18 -9.61 6.88
CA MET A 1 76.07 -10.43 7.73
C MET A 1 75.29 -10.92 8.94
N LEU A 2 75.38 -12.23 9.20
CA LEU A 2 75.11 -12.96 10.46
C LEU A 2 73.67 -13.08 11.04
N ARG A 3 73.06 -14.21 10.65
CA ARG A 3 72.33 -15.23 11.44
C ARG A 3 72.28 -15.04 12.96
N ARG A 4 71.10 -15.32 13.56
CA ARG A 4 70.85 -16.56 14.33
C ARG A 4 69.36 -16.78 14.60
N ALA A 5 68.97 -18.05 14.45
CA ALA A 5 67.64 -18.62 14.68
C ALA A 5 67.46 -19.01 16.16
N ALA A 6 66.20 -19.08 16.59
CA ALA A 6 65.75 -19.97 17.66
C ALA A 6 64.34 -20.47 17.33
N LEU A 7 64.20 -21.79 17.24
CA LEU A 7 62.93 -22.51 17.18
C LEU A 7 62.20 -22.41 18.52
N GLY A 8 60.87 -22.34 18.49
CA GLY A 8 60.01 -22.51 19.64
C GLY A 8 58.64 -23.05 19.22
N ALA A 9 58.38 -24.29 19.63
CA ALA A 9 57.17 -25.11 19.55
C ALA A 9 55.82 -24.44 19.25
N GLY A 10 55.02 -25.11 18.42
CA GLY A 10 53.69 -24.67 18.03
C GLY A 10 52.59 -24.94 19.05
N VAL A 11 51.44 -24.31 18.80
CA VAL A 11 50.10 -24.81 19.10
C VAL A 11 49.20 -24.35 17.95
N LEU A 12 48.68 -25.29 17.15
CA LEU A 12 47.51 -25.04 16.32
C LEU A 12 46.32 -24.86 17.27
N LEU A 13 45.78 -23.65 17.39
CA LEU A 13 44.45 -23.43 17.93
C LEU A 13 43.45 -23.62 16.79
N ALA A 14 42.85 -24.81 16.72
CA ALA A 14 41.64 -25.04 15.94
C ALA A 14 40.54 -24.09 16.43
N PRO A 15 39.70 -23.54 15.54
CA PRO A 15 38.51 -22.84 15.97
C PRO A 15 37.59 -23.86 16.64
N THR A 16 37.49 -23.80 17.96
CA THR A 16 36.44 -24.48 18.72
C THR A 16 35.11 -23.93 18.25
N ALA A 17 34.39 -24.71 17.43
CA ALA A 17 32.97 -24.55 17.23
C ALA A 17 32.31 -24.67 18.61
N LEU A 18 31.96 -23.53 19.21
CA LEU A 18 31.07 -23.48 20.35
C LEU A 18 29.69 -23.86 19.83
N ALA A 19 29.40 -25.16 19.85
CA ALA A 19 28.03 -25.65 19.86
C ALA A 19 27.38 -25.09 21.13
N GLY A 20 26.65 -23.99 20.99
CA GLY A 20 25.78 -23.48 22.04
C GLY A 20 24.79 -24.58 22.45
N PRO A 21 24.35 -24.61 23.71
CA PRO A 21 23.38 -25.60 24.14
C PRO A 21 22.13 -25.45 23.27
N ALA A 22 21.69 -26.55 22.66
CA ALA A 22 20.39 -26.61 21.99
C ALA A 22 19.33 -26.27 23.04
N ALA A 23 18.81 -25.04 22.99
CA ALA A 23 17.63 -24.68 23.74
C ALA A 23 16.51 -25.58 23.24
N ALA A 24 16.07 -26.49 24.09
CA ALA A 24 14.91 -27.32 23.86
C ALA A 24 13.74 -26.40 23.46
N ALA A 25 13.02 -26.78 22.40
CA ALA A 25 11.77 -26.14 22.04
C ALA A 25 10.92 -25.99 23.31
N ALA A 26 10.46 -24.78 23.60
CA ALA A 26 9.46 -24.56 24.64
C ALA A 26 8.12 -25.12 24.14
N THR A 27 8.02 -26.43 24.00
CA THR A 27 6.75 -27.13 23.90
C THR A 27 6.25 -27.28 25.32
N ALA A 28 5.17 -26.57 25.67
CA ALA A 28 4.38 -26.98 26.83
C ALA A 28 4.06 -28.48 26.67
N PRO A 29 4.15 -29.30 27.72
CA PRO A 29 3.82 -30.72 27.61
C PRO A 29 2.37 -30.85 27.14
N ALA A 30 2.18 -31.40 25.94
CA ALA A 30 0.86 -31.57 25.36
C ALA A 30 0.01 -32.46 26.28
N PRO A 31 -1.27 -32.12 26.51
CA PRO A 31 -2.16 -32.97 27.29
C PRO A 31 -2.25 -34.36 26.65
N ALA A 32 -2.31 -35.41 27.47
CA ALA A 32 -2.49 -36.77 26.99
C ALA A 32 -3.80 -36.88 26.20
N ALA A 33 -3.78 -37.60 25.08
CA ALA A 33 -4.96 -37.74 24.23
C ALA A 33 -6.12 -38.38 25.02
N SER A 34 -7.22 -37.65 25.12
CA SER A 34 -8.49 -38.14 25.68
C SER A 34 -9.20 -39.05 24.68
N GLY A 35 -10.27 -39.71 25.14
CA GLY A 35 -11.17 -40.45 24.25
C GLY A 35 -11.85 -39.53 23.21
N PRO A 36 -12.62 -40.10 22.27
CA PRO A 36 -13.39 -39.30 21.32
C PRO A 36 -14.29 -38.28 22.02
N ILE A 37 -14.36 -37.07 21.48
CA ILE A 37 -15.25 -36.01 21.94
C ILE A 37 -16.45 -35.94 20.99
N LEU A 38 -17.66 -36.03 21.54
CA LEU A 38 -18.91 -35.85 20.82
C LEU A 38 -19.71 -34.73 21.49
N VAL A 39 -20.03 -33.68 20.73
CA VAL A 39 -21.00 -32.65 21.13
C VAL A 39 -22.28 -32.95 20.36
N ALA A 40 -23.29 -33.51 21.05
CA ALA A 40 -24.53 -33.90 20.39
C ALA A 40 -25.40 -32.69 20.04
N ALA A 41 -26.35 -32.87 19.11
CA ALA A 41 -27.21 -31.79 18.66
C ALA A 41 -27.94 -31.12 19.84
N GLY A 42 -27.98 -29.78 19.86
CA GLY A 42 -28.56 -29.00 20.94
C GLY A 42 -27.73 -28.94 22.23
N GLN A 43 -26.54 -29.54 22.25
CA GLN A 43 -25.62 -29.42 23.38
C GLN A 43 -24.58 -28.33 23.16
N THR A 44 -24.20 -27.67 24.26
CA THR A 44 -23.01 -26.86 24.33
C THR A 44 -21.98 -27.57 25.19
N LEU A 45 -20.79 -27.82 24.65
CA LEU A 45 -19.63 -28.28 25.41
C LEU A 45 -18.68 -27.10 25.63
N THR A 46 -18.55 -26.66 26.87
CA THR A 46 -17.56 -25.65 27.25
C THR A 46 -16.25 -26.33 27.67
N LEU A 47 -15.16 -26.01 26.97
CA LEU A 47 -13.82 -26.50 27.32
C LEU A 47 -13.06 -25.42 28.08
N THR A 48 -12.65 -25.72 29.30
CA THR A 48 -11.94 -24.77 30.19
C THR A 48 -10.42 -24.91 30.14
N ALA A 49 -9.91 -25.89 29.39
CA ALA A 49 -8.49 -26.14 29.23
C ALA A 49 -8.20 -26.76 27.87
N THR A 50 -6.97 -26.56 27.39
CA THR A 50 -6.49 -27.19 26.15
C THR A 50 -6.67 -28.70 26.22
N THR A 51 -7.34 -29.24 25.21
CA THR A 51 -7.75 -30.65 25.15
C THR A 51 -7.23 -31.28 23.87
N ARG A 52 -6.65 -32.48 23.97
CA ARG A 52 -6.17 -33.25 22.82
C ARG A 52 -7.00 -34.52 22.67
N THR A 53 -7.46 -34.83 21.47
CA THR A 53 -8.21 -36.05 21.14
C THR A 53 -7.83 -36.55 19.75
N ARG A 54 -8.29 -37.75 19.37
CA ARG A 54 -8.15 -38.27 18.00
C ARG A 54 -9.37 -38.06 17.12
N LEU A 55 -10.49 -37.70 17.74
CA LEU A 55 -11.78 -37.57 17.09
C LEU A 55 -12.61 -36.55 17.85
N LEU A 56 -12.93 -35.43 17.20
CA LEU A 56 -13.92 -34.47 17.65
C LEU A 56 -15.10 -34.51 16.67
N THR A 57 -16.30 -34.70 17.17
CA THR A 57 -17.55 -34.62 16.38
C THR A 57 -18.45 -33.59 17.02
N ILE A 58 -18.77 -32.53 16.29
CA ILE A 58 -19.73 -31.49 16.67
C ILE A 58 -20.94 -31.68 15.77
N ALA A 59 -22.07 -32.11 16.34
CA ALA A 59 -23.30 -32.29 15.57
C ALA A 59 -23.86 -30.93 15.10
N SER A 60 -24.65 -30.94 14.03
CA SER A 60 -25.39 -29.75 13.60
C SER A 60 -26.25 -29.21 14.75
N GLY A 61 -26.20 -27.90 14.99
CA GLY A 61 -26.90 -27.25 16.11
C GLY A 61 -26.28 -27.51 17.49
N ALA A 62 -25.08 -28.08 17.56
CA ALA A 62 -24.26 -28.16 18.76
C ALA A 62 -23.22 -27.03 18.77
N THR A 63 -22.73 -26.66 19.96
CA THR A 63 -21.74 -25.60 20.13
C THR A 63 -20.55 -26.11 20.93
N LEU A 64 -19.35 -25.90 20.41
CA LEU A 64 -18.12 -25.99 21.18
C LEU A 64 -17.74 -24.58 21.64
N ALA A 65 -17.60 -24.37 22.95
CA ALA A 65 -17.42 -23.04 23.53
C ALA A 65 -16.20 -22.96 24.45
N ALA A 66 -15.63 -21.77 24.58
CA ALA A 66 -14.70 -21.41 25.64
C ALA A 66 -15.45 -20.66 26.77
N PRO A 67 -14.85 -20.53 27.96
CA PRO A 67 -15.33 -19.60 28.98
C PRO A 67 -15.27 -18.14 28.51
N ASP A 68 -16.03 -17.26 29.16
CA ASP A 68 -15.97 -15.81 28.90
C ASP A 68 -14.54 -15.27 29.01
N GLY A 69 -14.13 -14.45 28.04
CA GLY A 69 -12.77 -13.92 27.94
C GLY A 69 -11.74 -14.89 27.35
N TYR A 70 -12.18 -16.04 26.83
CA TYR A 70 -11.35 -17.02 26.13
C TYR A 70 -11.93 -17.36 24.76
N LEU A 71 -11.07 -17.80 23.85
CA LEU A 71 -11.39 -18.24 22.51
C LEU A 71 -10.93 -19.68 22.31
N LEU A 72 -11.54 -20.36 21.34
CA LEU A 72 -11.11 -21.69 20.91
C LEU A 72 -10.34 -21.62 19.61
N THR A 73 -9.25 -22.37 19.53
CA THR A 73 -8.58 -22.69 18.26
C THR A 73 -8.50 -24.20 18.12
N VAL A 74 -8.94 -24.72 16.98
CA VAL A 74 -8.84 -26.16 16.67
C VAL A 74 -7.76 -26.36 15.62
N THR A 75 -6.84 -27.26 15.91
CA THR A 75 -5.91 -27.80 14.91
C THR A 75 -6.15 -29.28 14.69
N VAL A 76 -5.92 -29.72 13.45
CA VAL A 76 -5.89 -31.14 13.07
C VAL A 76 -4.56 -31.39 12.39
N ASP A 77 -3.74 -32.26 12.98
CA ASP A 77 -2.37 -32.52 12.52
C ASP A 77 -1.54 -31.22 12.38
N GLY A 78 -1.85 -30.24 13.25
CA GLY A 78 -1.22 -28.93 13.31
C GLY A 78 -1.65 -27.93 12.23
N VAL A 79 -2.69 -28.22 11.45
CA VAL A 79 -3.36 -27.24 10.58
C VAL A 79 -4.53 -26.63 11.35
N GLU A 80 -4.56 -25.30 11.50
CA GLU A 80 -5.72 -24.62 12.09
C GLU A 80 -6.94 -24.74 11.16
N THR A 81 -8.10 -25.10 11.70
CA THR A 81 -9.29 -25.37 10.88
C THR A 81 -10.58 -25.22 11.67
N GLY A 82 -11.70 -25.11 10.93
CA GLY A 82 -13.05 -25.21 11.47
C GLY A 82 -13.59 -23.90 12.02
N SER A 83 -12.78 -22.87 12.15
CA SER A 83 -13.23 -21.54 12.58
C SER A 83 -13.96 -20.83 11.44
N ALA A 84 -15.16 -20.32 11.70
CA ALA A 84 -15.96 -19.55 10.74
C ALA A 84 -16.66 -18.36 11.43
N LEU A 85 -16.82 -17.24 10.71
CA LEU A 85 -17.58 -16.09 11.18
C LEU A 85 -19.05 -16.44 11.41
N VAL A 86 -19.61 -16.03 12.55
CA VAL A 86 -21.01 -16.33 12.91
C VAL A 86 -22.01 -15.59 12.03
N SER A 87 -21.62 -14.43 11.52
CA SER A 87 -22.39 -13.65 10.56
C SER A 87 -21.47 -12.82 9.69
N THR A 88 -21.94 -12.43 8.51
CA THR A 88 -21.18 -11.70 7.48
C THR A 88 -20.58 -10.38 7.95
N TYR A 89 -21.24 -9.70 8.89
CA TYR A 89 -20.77 -8.43 9.49
C TYR A 89 -20.34 -8.59 10.96
N GLY A 90 -20.36 -9.81 11.48
CA GLY A 90 -19.96 -10.10 12.86
C GLY A 90 -18.45 -10.13 13.03
N THR A 91 -18.00 -10.09 14.28
CA THR A 91 -16.57 -10.14 14.65
C THR A 91 -16.20 -11.41 15.42
N THR A 92 -17.17 -12.29 15.64
CA THR A 92 -17.01 -13.53 16.40
C THR A 92 -16.90 -14.71 15.44
N THR A 93 -15.96 -15.62 15.73
CA THR A 93 -15.88 -16.93 15.09
C THR A 93 -16.36 -18.05 16.02
N LEU A 94 -16.89 -19.12 15.44
CA LEU A 94 -17.18 -20.38 16.12
C LEU A 94 -16.54 -21.55 15.38
N ILE A 95 -16.32 -22.65 16.08
CA ILE A 95 -15.91 -23.92 15.45
C ILE A 95 -17.14 -24.56 14.80
N GLU A 96 -17.09 -24.72 13.49
CA GLU A 96 -18.17 -25.29 12.69
C GLU A 96 -18.51 -26.73 13.11
N PRO A 97 -19.81 -27.08 13.09
CA PRO A 97 -20.25 -28.47 13.15
C PRO A 97 -19.53 -29.33 12.11
N GLY A 98 -19.08 -30.51 12.52
CA GLY A 98 -18.27 -31.35 11.67
C GLY A 98 -17.59 -32.48 12.42
N THR A 99 -16.82 -33.27 11.68
CA THR A 99 -16.00 -34.34 12.24
C THR A 99 -14.54 -34.08 11.91
N TYR A 100 -13.73 -33.88 12.95
CA TYR A 100 -12.31 -33.62 12.88
C TYR A 100 -11.56 -34.89 13.32
N ARG A 101 -10.65 -35.39 12.47
CA ARG A 101 -9.94 -36.68 12.64
C ARG A 101 -8.45 -36.50 12.42
N GLY A 102 -7.65 -37.07 13.31
CA GLY A 102 -6.19 -36.94 13.26
C GLY A 102 -5.66 -36.67 14.66
N ASP A 103 -4.61 -35.88 14.76
CA ASP A 103 -4.22 -35.25 16.01
C ASP A 103 -5.01 -33.96 16.22
N VAL A 104 -6.13 -34.05 16.95
CA VAL A 104 -6.99 -32.90 17.21
C VAL A 104 -6.57 -32.22 18.51
N VAL A 105 -6.14 -30.97 18.42
CA VAL A 105 -5.88 -30.13 19.60
C VAL A 105 -6.88 -28.98 19.60
N ILE A 106 -7.55 -28.80 20.74
CA ILE A 106 -8.50 -27.72 20.97
C ILE A 106 -7.88 -26.83 22.04
N GLU A 107 -7.30 -25.72 21.63
CA GLU A 107 -6.64 -24.76 22.50
C GLU A 107 -7.62 -23.73 23.03
N VAL A 108 -7.53 -23.45 24.33
CA VAL A 108 -8.31 -22.42 25.02
C VAL A 108 -7.34 -21.29 25.37
N THR A 109 -7.40 -20.19 24.63
CA THR A 109 -6.50 -19.04 24.80
C THR A 109 -7.29 -17.81 25.28
N PRO A 110 -6.72 -16.92 26.09
CA PRO A 110 -7.34 -15.64 26.38
C PRO A 110 -7.70 -14.89 25.09
N ASP A 111 -8.82 -14.18 25.12
CA ASP A 111 -9.26 -13.31 24.04
C ASP A 111 -8.25 -12.18 23.79
N ASN A 112 -7.84 -12.01 22.52
CA ASN A 112 -7.02 -10.89 22.06
C ASN A 112 -7.94 -9.85 21.39
N ALA A 113 -8.69 -9.14 22.24
CA ALA A 113 -9.68 -8.16 21.79
C ALA A 113 -9.00 -6.88 21.26
N GLN A 114 -9.28 -6.54 20.00
CA GLN A 114 -8.81 -5.32 19.33
C GLN A 114 -9.99 -4.44 18.96
N SER A 115 -10.09 -3.26 19.56
CA SER A 115 -11.13 -2.28 19.25
C SER A 115 -10.71 -1.38 18.10
N PHE A 116 -11.61 -1.15 17.15
CA PHE A 116 -11.38 -0.23 16.04
C PHE A 116 -12.67 0.50 15.69
N PHE A 117 -12.62 1.83 15.71
CA PHE A 117 -13.70 2.77 15.33
C PHE A 117 -15.13 2.41 15.79
N GLY A 118 -15.69 3.21 16.70
CA GLY A 118 -17.08 3.02 17.14
C GLY A 118 -17.26 1.73 17.96
N PRO A 119 -18.31 0.92 17.72
CA PRO A 119 -18.64 -0.24 18.55
C PRO A 119 -17.87 -1.52 18.19
N PHE A 120 -17.02 -1.51 17.16
CA PHE A 120 -16.39 -2.75 16.68
C PHE A 120 -15.22 -3.17 17.58
N THR A 121 -15.28 -4.43 18.02
CA THR A 121 -14.18 -5.13 18.69
C THR A 121 -14.03 -6.49 18.02
N PHE A 122 -12.81 -6.78 17.58
CA PHE A 122 -12.40 -7.99 16.89
C PHE A 122 -11.65 -8.90 17.86
N HIS A 123 -11.92 -10.20 17.81
CA HIS A 123 -11.47 -11.17 18.80
C HIS A 123 -10.43 -12.10 18.18
N LEU A 124 -9.19 -11.64 18.15
CA LEU A 124 -8.12 -12.27 17.39
C LEU A 124 -7.71 -13.60 18.03
N ARG A 125 -7.38 -14.56 17.16
CA ARG A 125 -6.78 -15.85 17.51
C ARG A 125 -5.46 -15.96 16.75
N GLN A 126 -4.40 -16.38 17.43
CA GLN A 126 -3.06 -16.41 16.83
C GLN A 126 -2.33 -17.71 17.12
N ALA A 127 -1.53 -18.19 16.17
CA ALA A 127 -0.62 -19.32 16.40
C ALA A 127 0.42 -18.97 17.46
N VAL A 128 1.02 -17.78 17.35
CA VAL A 128 2.04 -17.30 18.30
C VAL A 128 1.78 -15.85 18.67
N TYR A 129 1.62 -15.61 19.98
CA TYR A 129 1.62 -14.28 20.56
C TYR A 129 2.98 -13.99 21.20
N VAL A 130 3.57 -12.85 20.87
CA VAL A 130 4.83 -12.37 21.43
C VAL A 130 4.59 -11.03 22.13
N GLY A 131 4.88 -10.97 23.43
CA GLY A 131 4.86 -9.74 24.21
C GLY A 131 6.26 -9.16 24.41
N ALA A 132 6.36 -8.14 25.27
CA ALA A 132 7.63 -7.50 25.63
C ALA A 132 8.71 -8.46 26.17
N ALA A 133 8.30 -9.56 26.83
CA ALA A 133 9.20 -10.56 27.42
C ALA A 133 9.46 -11.78 26.53
N GLY A 134 8.96 -11.78 25.28
CA GLY A 134 9.01 -12.92 24.36
C GLY A 134 7.66 -13.62 24.23
N ILE A 135 7.68 -14.89 23.81
CA ILE A 135 6.47 -15.68 23.54
C ILE A 135 5.60 -15.80 24.80
N VAL A 136 4.30 -15.52 24.67
CA VAL A 136 3.29 -15.72 25.71
C VAL A 136 2.49 -16.98 25.39
N THR A 137 2.92 -18.10 25.98
CA THR A 137 2.36 -19.44 25.69
C THR A 137 0.86 -19.53 25.96
N ALA A 138 0.35 -18.82 26.98
CA ALA A 138 -1.08 -18.82 27.31
C ALA A 138 -1.94 -18.19 26.20
N ASN A 139 -1.39 -17.23 25.45
CA ASN A 139 -2.05 -16.51 24.37
C ASN A 139 -1.76 -17.12 22.99
N SER A 140 -1.12 -18.29 22.92
CA SER A 140 -0.63 -18.86 21.67
C SER A 140 -1.30 -20.21 21.40
N ALA A 141 -1.84 -20.39 20.20
CA ALA A 141 -2.28 -21.69 19.70
C ALA A 141 -1.09 -22.46 19.11
N LEU A 142 -0.16 -22.88 19.98
CA LEU A 142 1.14 -23.46 19.60
C LEU A 142 1.01 -24.79 18.86
N SER A 143 -0.14 -25.47 18.95
CA SER A 143 -0.37 -26.69 18.16
C SER A 143 -0.36 -26.43 16.65
N ALA A 144 -0.55 -25.18 16.20
CA ALA A 144 -0.47 -24.79 14.79
C ALA A 144 0.98 -24.69 14.27
N VAL A 145 1.99 -24.74 15.16
CA VAL A 145 3.41 -24.66 14.80
C VAL A 145 3.94 -26.07 14.55
N THR A 146 3.94 -26.49 13.28
CA THR A 146 4.24 -27.89 12.90
C THR A 146 5.73 -28.19 12.69
N ALA A 147 6.54 -27.17 12.46
CA ALA A 147 7.97 -27.31 12.19
C ALA A 147 8.75 -26.07 12.66
N GLY A 148 10.08 -26.21 12.66
CA GLY A 148 11.02 -25.14 12.98
C GLY A 148 11.34 -25.02 14.47
N ARG A 149 11.92 -23.88 14.85
CA ARG A 149 12.34 -23.59 16.23
C ARG A 149 11.73 -22.28 16.69
N LEU A 150 11.01 -22.33 17.80
CA LEU A 150 10.57 -21.15 18.57
C LEU A 150 11.55 -20.87 19.69
N GLY A 151 12.13 -19.68 19.69
CA GLY A 151 12.99 -19.15 20.74
C GLY A 151 12.39 -17.92 21.41
N PRO A 152 13.00 -17.46 22.51
CA PRO A 152 12.47 -16.33 23.29
C PRO A 152 12.49 -14.99 22.54
N THR A 153 13.46 -14.80 21.63
CA THR A 153 13.66 -13.54 20.88
C THR A 153 13.53 -13.71 19.37
N GLY A 154 13.30 -14.94 18.90
CA GLY A 154 13.15 -15.20 17.49
C GLY A 154 12.81 -16.65 17.18
N ALA A 155 12.41 -16.87 15.93
CA ALA A 155 12.03 -18.18 15.43
C ALA A 155 12.59 -18.44 14.03
N HIS A 156 12.79 -19.71 13.70
CA HIS A 156 13.41 -20.14 12.45
C HIS A 156 12.67 -21.30 11.81
N ASP A 157 12.55 -21.24 10.47
CA ASP A 157 12.11 -22.34 9.62
C ASP A 157 10.72 -22.89 10.03
N LEU A 158 9.83 -21.99 10.48
CA LEU A 158 8.49 -22.34 10.94
C LEU A 158 7.56 -22.65 9.78
N VAL A 159 6.59 -23.54 10.02
CA VAL A 159 5.51 -23.85 9.07
C VAL A 159 4.17 -23.62 9.76
N LEU A 160 3.36 -22.71 9.21
CA LEU A 160 1.99 -22.41 9.67
C LEU A 160 0.99 -22.64 8.54
N ARG A 161 -0.10 -23.35 8.84
CA ARG A 161 -1.18 -23.66 7.90
C ARG A 161 -2.53 -23.42 8.57
N SER A 162 -3.44 -22.79 7.85
CA SER A 162 -4.82 -22.56 8.31
C SER A 162 -5.79 -22.72 7.14
N THR A 163 -6.93 -23.35 7.42
CA THR A 163 -8.12 -23.38 6.56
C THR A 163 -9.33 -22.71 7.23
N GLY A 164 -9.19 -22.22 8.46
CA GLY A 164 -10.20 -21.46 9.18
C GLY A 164 -10.17 -19.96 8.86
N GLU A 165 -11.29 -19.30 9.12
CA GLU A 165 -11.42 -17.85 9.00
C GLU A 165 -10.83 -17.13 10.23
N ALA A 166 -10.39 -15.87 10.05
CA ALA A 166 -9.99 -14.97 11.15
C ALA A 166 -9.00 -15.64 12.14
N PHE A 167 -7.88 -16.11 11.60
CA PHE A 167 -6.76 -16.68 12.34
C PHE A 167 -5.45 -16.05 11.91
N ASP A 168 -4.63 -15.69 12.90
CA ASP A 168 -3.37 -15.00 12.71
C ASP A 168 -2.19 -15.96 12.87
N GLY A 169 -1.09 -15.67 12.16
CA GLY A 169 0.15 -16.41 12.35
C GLY A 169 0.91 -15.92 13.59
N PHE A 170 1.53 -14.76 13.46
CA PHE A 170 2.24 -14.10 14.57
C PHE A 170 1.58 -12.78 14.93
N TYR A 171 1.32 -12.57 16.22
CA TYR A 171 0.97 -11.27 16.79
C TYR A 171 2.10 -10.81 17.72
N VAL A 172 2.86 -9.79 17.34
CA VAL A 172 3.99 -9.26 18.10
C VAL A 172 3.62 -7.89 18.67
N ALA A 173 3.48 -7.82 20.00
CA ALA A 173 3.00 -6.65 20.71
C ALA A 173 4.01 -6.12 21.72
N ASN A 174 4.37 -4.84 21.57
CA ASN A 174 5.32 -4.12 22.42
C ASN A 174 6.63 -4.89 22.69
N GLY A 175 7.17 -5.60 21.69
CA GLY A 175 8.32 -6.49 21.84
C GLY A 175 9.25 -6.54 20.63
N GLN A 176 10.43 -7.11 20.81
CA GLN A 176 11.38 -7.33 19.72
C GLN A 176 11.42 -8.81 19.36
N TYR A 177 11.21 -9.11 18.08
CA TYR A 177 11.20 -10.49 17.61
C TYR A 177 11.75 -10.61 16.21
N GLU A 178 12.48 -11.70 15.94
CA GLU A 178 13.03 -12.01 14.63
C GLU A 178 12.44 -13.32 14.10
N LEU A 179 11.89 -13.31 12.89
CA LEU A 179 11.29 -14.47 12.24
C LEU A 179 12.04 -14.76 10.95
N ILE A 180 12.77 -15.88 10.94
CA ILE A 180 13.65 -16.27 9.84
C ILE A 180 13.05 -17.45 9.08
N ARG A 181 12.88 -17.26 7.77
CA ARG A 181 12.36 -18.24 6.82
C ARG A 181 11.06 -18.92 7.25
N PRO A 182 10.03 -18.18 7.72
CA PRO A 182 8.73 -18.76 7.92
C PRO A 182 8.10 -19.15 6.57
N ASP A 183 7.37 -20.26 6.56
CA ASP A 183 6.50 -20.67 5.47
C ASP A 183 5.06 -20.67 6.00
N ILE A 184 4.25 -19.71 5.55
CA ILE A 184 2.88 -19.47 6.02
C ILE A 184 1.94 -19.57 4.82
N SER A 185 0.89 -20.38 4.95
CA SER A 185 -0.16 -20.43 3.93
C SER A 185 -1.52 -20.62 4.55
N PHE A 186 -2.34 -19.57 4.47
CA PHE A 186 -3.68 -19.53 5.03
C PHE A 186 -4.75 -19.52 3.93
N ARG A 187 -5.86 -20.20 4.18
CA ARG A 187 -7.05 -20.30 3.32
C ARG A 187 -8.28 -20.02 4.19
N GLY A 188 -9.23 -19.24 3.67
CA GLY A 188 -10.40 -18.78 4.43
C GLY A 188 -10.32 -17.27 4.65
N ASN A 189 -11.45 -16.59 4.80
CA ASN A 189 -11.47 -15.13 4.89
C ASN A 189 -10.84 -14.62 6.20
N GLY A 190 -10.24 -13.43 6.15
CA GLY A 190 -10.03 -12.63 7.35
C GLY A 190 -11.30 -11.85 7.66
N ARG A 191 -11.18 -10.84 8.52
CA ARG A 191 -12.32 -10.03 8.95
C ARG A 191 -12.07 -8.54 8.86
N CYS A 192 -10.93 -8.08 9.38
CA CYS A 192 -10.60 -6.66 9.43
C CYS A 192 -9.08 -6.49 9.40
N ASP A 193 -8.59 -6.01 8.27
CA ASP A 193 -7.18 -5.74 8.05
C ASP A 193 -6.71 -4.43 8.71
N PHE A 194 -7.62 -3.61 9.28
CA PHE A 194 -7.27 -2.49 10.16
C PHE A 194 -6.83 -2.91 11.57
N VAL A 195 -7.04 -4.17 11.96
CA VAL A 195 -6.52 -4.74 13.21
C VAL A 195 -5.72 -6.01 12.99
N GLY A 196 -5.65 -6.47 11.74
CA GLY A 196 -4.95 -7.68 11.33
C GLY A 196 -5.68 -8.97 11.63
N ASP A 197 -7.00 -8.95 11.79
CA ASP A 197 -7.81 -10.14 12.04
C ASP A 197 -7.87 -11.05 10.80
N GLY A 198 -7.07 -12.11 10.83
CA GLY A 198 -6.80 -13.04 9.74
C GLY A 198 -5.42 -12.89 9.08
N ALA A 199 -4.54 -12.02 9.58
CA ALA A 199 -3.25 -11.72 8.95
C ALA A 199 -2.21 -12.82 9.16
N ALA A 200 -1.29 -13.03 8.21
CA ALA A 200 -0.16 -13.92 8.50
C ALA A 200 0.74 -13.36 9.61
N LEU A 201 1.03 -12.06 9.61
CA LEU A 201 1.93 -11.41 10.55
C LEU A 201 1.38 -10.04 10.98
N VAL A 202 1.34 -9.78 12.29
CA VAL A 202 0.93 -8.51 12.88
C VAL A 202 2.02 -8.00 13.82
N GLY A 203 2.47 -6.76 13.59
CA GLY A 203 3.29 -6.01 14.54
C GLY A 203 2.49 -4.84 15.11
N ASP A 204 2.40 -4.76 16.42
CA ASP A 204 1.53 -3.82 17.13
C ASP A 204 2.25 -3.10 18.28
N GLY A 205 2.12 -1.77 18.34
CA GLY A 205 2.58 -0.95 19.44
C GLY A 205 3.97 -0.32 19.25
N ALA A 206 4.16 0.88 19.79
CA ALA A 206 5.34 1.73 19.59
C ALA A 206 6.68 1.14 20.07
N GLN A 207 6.64 0.09 20.90
CA GLN A 207 7.84 -0.62 21.35
C GLN A 207 8.17 -1.83 20.46
N THR A 208 7.33 -2.14 19.48
CA THR A 208 7.50 -3.30 18.62
C THR A 208 8.55 -3.06 17.55
N ARG A 209 9.51 -4.00 17.49
CA ARG A 209 10.39 -4.16 16.34
C ARG A 209 10.32 -5.61 15.87
N PHE A 210 9.66 -5.82 14.75
CA PHE A 210 9.45 -7.15 14.20
C PHE A 210 10.24 -7.31 12.90
N VAL A 211 11.29 -8.14 12.92
CA VAL A 211 12.11 -8.43 11.73
C VAL A 211 11.71 -9.76 11.15
N ILE A 212 11.42 -9.77 9.85
CA ILE A 212 11.06 -10.95 9.08
C ILE A 212 12.07 -11.08 7.93
N ASP A 213 12.75 -12.21 7.82
CA ASP A 213 13.78 -12.42 6.81
C ASP A 213 13.61 -13.77 6.12
N GLY A 214 13.43 -13.77 4.80
CA GLY A 214 13.28 -15.00 4.01
C GLY A 214 11.88 -15.62 4.07
N ALA A 215 10.83 -14.86 4.40
CA ALA A 215 9.48 -15.39 4.50
C ALA A 215 8.90 -15.83 3.15
N ARG A 216 8.09 -16.88 3.20
CA ARG A 216 7.16 -17.27 2.13
C ARG A 216 5.75 -17.21 2.71
N ILE A 217 4.94 -16.27 2.24
CA ILE A 217 3.54 -16.11 2.62
C ILE A 217 2.67 -16.28 1.38
N ASP A 218 1.70 -17.18 1.44
CA ASP A 218 0.76 -17.48 0.36
C ASP A 218 -0.65 -17.62 0.95
N ASN A 219 -1.40 -16.53 0.96
CA ASN A 219 -2.68 -16.41 1.63
C ASN A 219 -3.83 -16.29 0.61
N THR A 220 -4.97 -16.91 0.88
CA THR A 220 -6.19 -16.76 0.06
C THR A 220 -7.39 -16.53 0.95
N GLY A 221 -8.09 -15.41 0.74
CA GLY A 221 -9.24 -14.99 1.53
C GLY A 221 -9.50 -13.50 1.39
N ALA A 222 -10.76 -13.11 1.44
CA ALA A 222 -11.14 -11.70 1.52
C ALA A 222 -10.62 -11.15 2.85
N VAL A 223 -10.01 -9.96 2.82
CA VAL A 223 -9.44 -9.28 3.98
C VAL A 223 -8.45 -10.16 4.76
N ARG A 224 -7.68 -11.02 4.05
CA ARG A 224 -6.64 -11.87 4.64
C ARG A 224 -5.24 -11.39 4.24
N PRO A 225 -4.72 -10.34 4.91
CA PRO A 225 -3.45 -9.73 4.54
C PRO A 225 -2.24 -10.62 4.89
N GLY A 226 -1.10 -10.29 4.28
CA GLY A 226 0.17 -10.90 4.63
C GLY A 226 0.76 -10.27 5.88
N VAL A 227 0.92 -8.95 5.87
CA VAL A 227 1.62 -8.21 6.93
C VAL A 227 0.84 -6.99 7.37
N ILE A 228 0.69 -6.82 8.68
CA ILE A 228 0.14 -5.63 9.31
C ILE A 228 1.19 -5.01 10.22
N ALA A 229 1.35 -3.69 10.12
CA ALA A 229 2.05 -2.88 11.10
C ALA A 229 1.06 -1.86 11.66
N THR A 230 0.98 -1.71 12.98
CA THR A 230 0.03 -0.77 13.59
C THR A 230 0.54 -0.17 14.90
N ASN A 231 -0.09 0.93 15.31
CA ASN A 231 0.10 1.59 16.60
C ASN A 231 1.56 1.95 16.94
N GLY A 232 2.34 2.38 15.96
CA GLY A 232 3.75 2.80 16.10
C GLY A 232 4.78 1.67 15.95
N ALA A 233 4.35 0.46 15.58
CA ALA A 233 5.27 -0.65 15.36
C ALA A 233 6.26 -0.38 14.22
N ASN A 234 7.47 -0.94 14.34
CA ASN A 234 8.45 -1.00 13.25
C ASN A 234 8.58 -2.44 12.72
N VAL A 235 7.92 -2.73 11.61
CA VAL A 235 7.95 -4.03 10.93
C VAL A 235 8.91 -3.96 9.74
N ILE A 236 9.88 -4.87 9.71
CA ILE A 236 10.94 -4.92 8.71
C ILE A 236 10.92 -6.27 8.04
N VAL A 237 10.67 -6.30 6.74
CA VAL A 237 10.58 -7.51 5.92
C VAL A 237 11.72 -7.52 4.90
N LYS A 238 12.54 -8.55 4.89
CA LYS A 238 13.69 -8.67 3.99
C LYS A 238 13.67 -10.00 3.24
N ASN A 239 14.17 -10.01 2.02
CA ASN A 239 14.41 -11.23 1.23
C ASN A 239 13.19 -12.17 1.14
N SER A 240 11.98 -11.61 1.14
CA SER A 240 10.74 -12.37 1.35
C SER A 240 9.85 -12.37 0.11
N SER A 241 8.93 -13.33 0.04
CA SER A 241 7.88 -13.44 -0.96
C SER A 241 6.52 -13.47 -0.27
N ILE A 242 5.66 -12.51 -0.57
CA ILE A 242 4.31 -12.38 -0.01
C ILE A 242 3.32 -12.34 -1.17
N ALA A 243 2.39 -13.29 -1.18
CA ALA A 243 1.28 -13.34 -2.12
C ALA A 243 -0.05 -13.44 -1.36
N THR A 244 -0.96 -12.50 -1.62
CA THR A 244 -2.34 -12.55 -1.14
C THR A 244 -3.31 -12.68 -2.30
N HIS A 245 -4.30 -13.54 -2.13
CA HIS A 245 -5.26 -13.89 -3.17
C HIS A 245 -6.68 -13.59 -2.72
N ASP A 246 -7.50 -13.09 -3.65
CA ASP A 246 -8.90 -12.78 -3.37
C ASP A 246 -9.62 -14.02 -2.83
N GLY A 247 -10.53 -13.80 -1.88
CA GLY A 247 -11.40 -14.83 -1.33
C GLY A 247 -12.80 -14.84 -1.94
N VAL A 248 -13.61 -15.78 -1.46
CA VAL A 248 -15.04 -15.83 -1.77
C VAL A 248 -15.78 -15.01 -0.72
N LEU A 249 -16.50 -13.99 -1.15
CA LEU A 249 -17.33 -13.17 -0.26
C LEU A 249 -18.53 -13.99 0.26
N PRO A 250 -18.99 -13.74 1.50
CA PRO A 250 -20.26 -14.28 1.97
C PRO A 250 -21.41 -13.92 1.02
N ALA A 251 -22.35 -14.85 0.82
CA ALA A 251 -23.40 -14.71 -0.19
C ALA A 251 -24.36 -13.53 0.04
N ASP A 252 -24.49 -13.08 1.28
CA ASP A 252 -25.31 -11.94 1.72
C ASP A 252 -24.47 -10.66 1.96
N TYR A 253 -23.19 -10.67 1.61
CA TYR A 253 -22.35 -9.47 1.69
C TYR A 253 -22.84 -8.40 0.71
N THR A 254 -22.91 -7.17 1.21
CA THR A 254 -23.19 -5.96 0.43
C THR A 254 -22.05 -4.98 0.63
N ALA A 255 -21.57 -4.41 -0.49
CA ALA A 255 -20.50 -3.43 -0.47
C ALA A 255 -20.85 -2.23 0.42
N ASN A 256 -19.90 -1.83 1.25
CA ASN A 256 -20.03 -0.73 2.20
C ASN A 256 -18.64 -0.12 2.47
N ILE A 257 -18.63 1.05 3.10
CA ILE A 257 -17.40 1.67 3.62
C ILE A 257 -17.51 1.65 5.15
N GLY A 258 -16.69 0.84 5.79
CA GLY A 258 -16.71 0.66 7.24
C GLY A 258 -15.68 -0.36 7.71
N PRO A 259 -15.52 -0.53 9.04
CA PRO A 259 -14.62 -1.53 9.63
C PRO A 259 -14.91 -2.98 9.21
N ASP A 260 -16.09 -3.24 8.69
CA ASP A 260 -16.62 -4.52 8.26
C ASP A 260 -16.64 -4.69 6.72
N MET A 261 -16.03 -3.75 5.98
CA MET A 261 -15.87 -3.84 4.53
C MET A 261 -14.99 -5.03 4.16
N MET A 262 -15.37 -5.71 3.08
CA MET A 262 -14.62 -6.84 2.53
C MET A 262 -14.19 -6.62 1.08
N THR A 263 -14.51 -5.49 0.48
CA THR A 263 -14.16 -5.16 -0.90
C THR A 263 -13.62 -3.75 -0.99
N VAL A 264 -12.75 -3.50 -1.97
CA VAL A 264 -12.30 -2.14 -2.27
C VAL A 264 -13.49 -1.23 -2.59
N PRO A 265 -13.51 0.02 -2.12
CA PRO A 265 -14.49 0.99 -2.59
C PRO A 265 -14.36 1.18 -4.11
N TRP A 266 -15.38 0.77 -4.86
CA TRP A 266 -15.35 0.81 -6.33
C TRP A 266 -15.16 2.22 -6.89
N MET A 267 -15.50 3.26 -6.10
CA MET A 267 -15.32 4.68 -6.45
C MET A 267 -13.84 5.08 -6.63
N LEU A 268 -12.89 4.25 -6.18
CA LEU A 268 -11.48 4.39 -6.54
C LEU A 268 -11.19 3.95 -8.00
N GLY A 269 -12.20 3.45 -8.71
CA GLY A 269 -12.06 2.82 -10.01
C GLY A 269 -11.36 1.46 -9.90
N LEU A 270 -11.64 0.68 -8.88
CA LEU A 270 -11.00 -0.60 -8.59
C LEU A 270 -12.02 -1.68 -8.21
N SER A 271 -11.58 -2.94 -8.27
CA SER A 271 -12.25 -4.11 -7.73
C SER A 271 -11.26 -4.98 -6.96
N GLY A 272 -11.75 -5.96 -6.20
CA GLY A 272 -10.93 -6.85 -5.38
C GLY A 272 -11.31 -6.86 -3.91
N ASN A 273 -10.78 -7.83 -3.16
CA ASN A 273 -11.13 -8.03 -1.75
C ASN A 273 -9.95 -8.34 -0.82
N VAL A 274 -8.70 -8.24 -1.28
CA VAL A 274 -7.54 -8.45 -0.42
C VAL A 274 -6.41 -7.46 -0.67
N ARG A 275 -5.71 -7.10 0.40
CA ARG A 275 -4.49 -6.30 0.38
C ARG A 275 -3.33 -7.12 0.92
N ALA A 276 -2.12 -6.93 0.38
CA ALA A 276 -0.96 -7.69 0.85
C ALA A 276 -0.37 -7.11 2.15
N THR A 277 -0.37 -5.79 2.30
CA THR A 277 0.17 -5.08 3.47
C THR A 277 -0.65 -3.87 3.83
N ILE A 278 -0.85 -3.64 5.13
CA ILE A 278 -1.39 -2.38 5.64
C ILE A 278 -0.53 -1.88 6.81
N ALA A 279 -0.12 -0.61 6.76
CA ALA A 279 0.54 0.12 7.85
C ALA A 279 -0.42 1.19 8.40
N LEU A 280 -0.62 1.20 9.72
CA LEU A 280 -1.75 1.89 10.35
C LEU A 280 -1.33 2.74 11.53
N GLY A 281 -2.02 3.87 11.73
CA GLY A 281 -1.89 4.69 12.94
C GLY A 281 -0.60 5.52 13.00
N VAL A 282 -0.33 6.07 14.18
CA VAL A 282 0.69 7.13 14.36
C VAL A 282 2.11 6.56 14.33
N ASP A 283 3.00 7.18 13.55
CA ASP A 283 4.45 6.88 13.50
C ASP A 283 4.80 5.40 13.19
N THR A 284 3.88 4.64 12.61
CA THR A 284 4.08 3.23 12.25
C THR A 284 5.03 3.09 11.07
N LYS A 285 5.89 2.07 11.08
CA LYS A 285 6.84 1.80 10.00
C LYS A 285 6.67 0.39 9.44
N ALA A 286 6.58 0.30 8.12
CA ALA A 286 6.67 -0.96 7.39
C ALA A 286 7.75 -0.83 6.30
N THR A 287 8.87 -1.54 6.46
CA THR A 287 9.99 -1.47 5.51
C THR A 287 10.24 -2.81 4.84
N TYR A 288 10.23 -2.82 3.51
CA TYR A 288 10.53 -3.98 2.67
C TYR A 288 11.89 -3.81 1.99
N VAL A 289 12.72 -4.85 2.03
CA VAL A 289 14.03 -4.86 1.36
C VAL A 289 14.17 -6.13 0.54
N ASN A 290 14.54 -6.00 -0.74
CA ASN A 290 14.85 -7.13 -1.62
C ASN A 290 13.74 -8.21 -1.61
N SER A 291 12.49 -7.78 -1.70
CA SER A 291 11.32 -8.64 -1.49
C SER A 291 10.34 -8.57 -2.66
N ARG A 292 9.50 -9.60 -2.79
CA ARG A 292 8.40 -9.67 -3.76
C ARG A 292 7.09 -9.63 -3.02
N ILE A 293 6.25 -8.66 -3.34
CA ILE A 293 4.95 -8.49 -2.71
C ILE A 293 3.90 -8.40 -3.82
N SER A 294 2.87 -9.22 -3.72
CA SER A 294 1.78 -9.23 -4.69
C SER A 294 0.42 -9.40 -4.04
N SER A 295 -0.57 -8.74 -4.62
CA SER A 295 -1.98 -9.00 -4.34
C SER A 295 -2.69 -9.45 -5.64
N THR A 296 -3.79 -10.20 -5.51
CA THR A 296 -4.64 -10.53 -6.66
C THR A 296 -5.27 -9.27 -7.23
N ASN A 297 -5.92 -8.46 -6.39
CA ASN A 297 -6.53 -7.19 -6.75
C ASN A 297 -6.36 -6.17 -5.58
N TRP A 298 -7.08 -5.05 -5.59
CA TRP A 298 -7.09 -3.99 -4.56
C TRP A 298 -5.74 -3.30 -4.29
N GLY A 299 -4.83 -3.89 -3.51
CA GLY A 299 -3.64 -3.17 -3.03
C GLY A 299 -2.44 -4.04 -2.65
N VAL A 300 -1.25 -3.64 -3.08
CA VAL A 300 0.00 -4.30 -2.67
C VAL A 300 0.47 -3.75 -1.33
N LEU A 301 0.72 -2.44 -1.25
CA LEU A 301 1.18 -1.77 -0.04
C LEU A 301 0.20 -0.65 0.33
N SER A 302 -0.31 -0.63 1.55
CA SER A 302 -1.29 0.37 1.96
C SER A 302 -0.87 1.05 3.24
N THR A 303 -1.18 2.34 3.33
CA THR A 303 -1.27 3.07 4.59
C THR A 303 -2.72 3.48 4.81
N ASP A 304 -3.18 3.50 6.06
CA ASP A 304 -4.57 3.83 6.40
C ASP A 304 -4.68 4.43 7.80
N SER A 305 -5.71 5.25 8.01
CA SER A 305 -5.99 5.91 9.30
C SER A 305 -4.72 6.59 9.84
N ASP A 306 -4.01 7.25 8.93
CA ASP A 306 -2.61 7.59 9.13
C ASP A 306 -2.39 8.93 9.83
N ASN A 307 -1.35 8.96 10.67
CA ASN A 307 -0.66 10.18 11.07
C ASN A 307 0.87 9.90 11.10
N GLN A 308 1.55 10.14 9.98
CA GLN A 308 3.01 10.04 9.81
C GLN A 308 3.57 8.60 9.74
N ALA A 309 2.77 7.61 9.35
CA ALA A 309 3.27 6.29 9.02
C ALA A 309 4.23 6.37 7.82
N GLN A 310 5.18 5.46 7.83
CA GLN A 310 6.25 5.39 6.84
C GLN A 310 6.26 4.01 6.23
N LEU A 311 5.86 3.96 4.96
CA LEU A 311 5.92 2.75 4.16
C LEU A 311 7.10 2.86 3.20
N THR A 312 8.00 1.89 3.23
CA THR A 312 9.26 1.96 2.47
C THR A 312 9.52 0.65 1.78
N ALA A 313 9.89 0.70 0.50
CA ALA A 313 10.38 -0.47 -0.24
C ALA A 313 11.71 -0.13 -0.93
N ILE A 314 12.67 -1.04 -0.79
CA ILE A 314 14.02 -0.91 -1.33
C ILE A 314 14.32 -2.16 -2.16
N ASN A 315 14.50 -1.97 -3.47
CA ASN A 315 14.80 -3.01 -4.45
C ASN A 315 13.79 -4.16 -4.43
N CYS A 316 12.49 -3.83 -4.44
CA CYS A 316 11.38 -4.78 -4.36
C CYS A 316 10.62 -4.91 -5.69
N ASP A 317 10.05 -6.09 -5.94
CA ASP A 317 9.05 -6.32 -6.99
C ASP A 317 7.64 -6.22 -6.38
N LEU A 318 6.82 -5.30 -6.90
CA LEU A 318 5.46 -5.02 -6.43
C LEU A 318 4.45 -5.30 -7.56
N ALA A 319 3.47 -6.17 -7.33
CA ALA A 319 2.59 -6.62 -8.42
C ALA A 319 1.11 -6.78 -8.04
N ILE A 320 0.24 -6.38 -8.97
CA ILE A 320 -1.13 -6.89 -9.04
C ILE A 320 -1.13 -8.07 -10.02
N THR A 321 -1.78 -9.17 -9.65
CA THR A 321 -1.68 -10.44 -10.38
C THR A 321 -2.92 -10.83 -11.17
N ASP A 322 -4.02 -10.10 -11.02
CA ASP A 322 -5.25 -10.28 -11.81
C ASP A 322 -5.67 -8.99 -12.54
N LYS A 323 -6.79 -8.36 -12.16
CA LYS A 323 -7.43 -7.31 -12.95
C LYS A 323 -6.85 -5.93 -12.65
N GLU A 324 -6.98 -5.49 -11.40
CA GLU A 324 -6.67 -4.11 -11.04
C GLU A 324 -6.45 -3.93 -9.55
N GLY A 325 -5.61 -2.95 -9.23
CA GLY A 325 -5.24 -2.56 -7.88
C GLY A 325 -4.13 -1.54 -7.93
N TYR A 326 -3.79 -0.99 -6.77
CA TYR A 326 -2.69 -0.04 -6.65
C TYR A 326 -1.39 -0.70 -6.19
N GLY A 327 -0.26 -0.12 -6.60
CA GLY A 327 1.05 -0.43 -6.03
C GLY A 327 1.18 0.08 -4.60
N THR A 328 0.81 1.33 -4.37
CA THR A 328 0.73 1.90 -3.02
C THR A 328 -0.53 2.75 -2.78
N TYR A 329 -0.94 2.85 -1.52
CA TYR A 329 -1.95 3.81 -1.05
C TYR A 329 -1.35 4.67 0.07
N ALA A 330 -1.27 5.98 -0.15
CA ALA A 330 -0.67 6.96 0.75
C ALA A 330 -1.77 7.82 1.40
N ASP A 331 -2.30 7.33 2.54
CA ASP A 331 -3.38 7.97 3.28
C ASP A 331 -2.90 9.10 4.19
N GLY A 332 -3.78 10.06 4.47
CA GLY A 332 -3.57 11.05 5.54
C GLY A 332 -2.28 11.86 5.37
N SER A 333 -1.27 11.58 6.19
CA SER A 333 0.04 12.26 6.12
C SER A 333 1.20 11.29 5.95
N ALA A 334 0.90 10.13 5.35
CA ALA A 334 1.84 9.04 5.19
C ALA A 334 3.01 9.44 4.29
N ILE A 335 4.15 8.78 4.50
CA ILE A 335 5.33 8.98 3.67
C ILE A 335 5.78 7.66 3.07
N ASP A 336 5.46 7.50 1.79
CA ASP A 336 5.74 6.31 1.01
C ASP A 336 7.01 6.50 0.17
N ARG A 337 7.97 5.57 0.27
CA ARG A 337 9.27 5.69 -0.41
C ARG A 337 9.68 4.42 -1.13
N PHE A 338 9.98 4.55 -2.42
CA PHE A 338 10.31 3.44 -3.30
C PHE A 338 11.65 3.69 -3.98
N LEU A 339 12.66 2.91 -3.59
CA LEU A 339 14.00 2.99 -4.16
C LEU A 339 14.30 1.72 -4.97
N GLY A 340 14.64 1.88 -6.25
CA GLY A 340 14.98 0.76 -7.13
C GLY A 340 13.89 -0.30 -7.26
N CYS A 341 12.62 0.10 -7.10
CA CYS A 341 11.50 -0.83 -7.08
C CYS A 341 10.92 -1.04 -8.49
N ARG A 342 10.26 -2.17 -8.67
CA ARG A 342 9.61 -2.52 -9.92
C ARG A 342 8.12 -2.75 -9.68
N PHE A 343 7.28 -1.89 -10.27
CA PHE A 343 5.83 -2.02 -10.21
C PHE A 343 5.31 -2.69 -11.49
N HIS A 344 4.53 -3.74 -11.32
CA HIS A 344 4.04 -4.59 -12.40
C HIS A 344 2.51 -4.69 -12.39
N HIS A 345 1.89 -4.46 -13.54
CA HIS A 345 0.45 -4.68 -13.76
C HIS A 345 -0.49 -3.93 -12.80
N VAL A 346 0.03 -2.92 -12.10
CA VAL A 346 -0.77 -2.08 -11.21
C VAL A 346 -1.68 -1.19 -12.05
N ALA A 347 -2.94 -1.02 -11.67
CA ALA A 347 -3.83 -0.03 -12.30
C ALA A 347 -3.43 1.40 -11.91
N PHE A 348 -2.88 1.56 -10.72
CA PHE A 348 -2.32 2.81 -10.21
C PHE A 348 -0.95 2.51 -9.60
N ALA A 349 0.07 3.30 -9.93
CA ALA A 349 1.34 3.25 -9.21
C ALA A 349 1.10 3.62 -7.74
N ALA A 350 0.36 4.71 -7.53
CA ALA A 350 -0.05 5.18 -6.22
C ALA A 350 -1.46 5.79 -6.27
N ILE A 351 -2.19 5.65 -5.17
CA ILE A 351 -3.35 6.48 -4.83
C ILE A 351 -3.01 7.26 -3.57
N SER A 352 -3.37 8.54 -3.50
CA SER A 352 -3.11 9.38 -2.34
C SER A 352 -4.31 10.25 -1.95
N THR A 353 -4.52 10.39 -0.64
CA THR A 353 -5.57 11.21 -0.01
C THR A 353 -4.98 12.27 0.94
N GLY A 354 -3.67 12.48 0.87
CA GLY A 354 -2.94 13.49 1.65
C GLY A 354 -1.45 13.18 1.80
N GLY A 355 -1.06 11.91 1.62
CA GLY A 355 0.32 11.46 1.79
C GLY A 355 1.31 11.97 0.74
N SER A 356 2.59 11.67 0.99
CA SER A 356 3.71 11.99 0.10
C SER A 356 4.32 10.71 -0.45
N VAL A 357 4.47 10.64 -1.78
CA VAL A 357 5.01 9.48 -2.49
C VAL A 357 6.34 9.84 -3.15
N TYR A 358 7.36 9.02 -2.93
CA TYR A 358 8.68 9.22 -3.53
C TYR A 358 9.15 8.00 -4.33
N PHE A 359 9.53 8.23 -5.58
CA PHE A 359 10.14 7.23 -6.46
C PHE A 359 11.57 7.66 -6.85
N GLY A 360 12.55 6.80 -6.60
CA GLY A 360 13.96 7.08 -6.91
C GLY A 360 14.80 5.83 -7.09
N ASP A 361 16.10 6.03 -7.28
CA ASP A 361 17.08 4.96 -7.44
C ASP A 361 17.54 4.41 -6.09
N SER A 362 17.83 3.11 -6.01
CA SER A 362 18.48 2.48 -4.85
C SER A 362 19.98 2.80 -4.77
N THR A 363 20.35 4.08 -4.87
CA THR A 363 21.74 4.50 -4.70
C THR A 363 22.27 4.09 -3.31
N PRO A 364 23.55 3.73 -3.18
CA PRO A 364 24.13 3.36 -1.88
C PRO A 364 23.90 4.42 -0.81
N ALA A 365 23.92 5.71 -1.18
CA ALA A 365 23.67 6.82 -0.26
C ALA A 365 22.21 6.90 0.18
N ALA A 366 21.25 6.80 -0.75
CA ALA A 366 19.82 6.84 -0.43
C ALA A 366 19.39 5.63 0.42
N VAL A 367 19.88 4.44 0.07
CA VAL A 367 19.64 3.21 0.85
C VAL A 367 20.24 3.32 2.26
N ALA A 368 21.46 3.84 2.40
CA ALA A 368 22.07 4.05 3.71
C ALA A 368 21.30 5.08 4.57
N ALA A 369 20.75 6.13 3.94
CA ALA A 369 19.92 7.12 4.61
C ALA A 369 18.63 6.48 5.15
N LEU A 370 17.91 5.68 4.34
CA LEU A 370 16.71 4.97 4.79
C LEU A 370 17.00 3.89 5.82
N ASN A 371 18.11 3.17 5.68
CA ASN A 371 18.56 2.21 6.69
C ASN A 371 18.69 2.84 8.08
N THR A 372 19.14 4.10 8.12
CA THR A 372 19.27 4.88 9.35
C THR A 372 17.93 5.46 9.80
N SER A 373 17.20 6.17 8.93
CA SER A 373 15.97 6.88 9.32
C SER A 373 14.81 5.94 9.68
N GLN A 374 14.77 4.76 9.06
CA GLN A 374 13.74 3.74 9.32
C GLN A 374 14.16 2.69 10.37
N ASP A 375 15.36 2.80 10.95
CA ASP A 375 15.92 1.83 11.90
C ASP A 375 15.88 0.37 11.37
N VAL A 376 16.20 0.20 10.07
CA VAL A 376 16.17 -1.11 9.40
C VAL A 376 17.29 -2.01 9.94
N ARG A 377 18.46 -1.43 10.23
CA ARG A 377 19.67 -2.08 10.78
C ARG A 377 20.27 -3.15 9.87
N LEU A 378 20.30 -2.91 8.57
CA LEU A 378 21.07 -3.70 7.63
C LEU A 378 22.56 -3.64 7.98
N SER A 379 23.21 -4.80 7.95
CA SER A 379 24.66 -4.93 8.08
C SER A 379 25.39 -4.32 6.87
N ALA A 380 26.70 -4.08 7.02
CA ALA A 380 27.52 -3.60 5.91
C ALA A 380 27.50 -4.54 4.69
N ALA A 381 27.39 -5.85 4.93
CA ALA A 381 27.29 -6.83 3.86
C ALA A 381 25.94 -6.77 3.14
N GLU A 382 24.84 -6.61 3.88
CA GLU A 382 23.50 -6.45 3.29
C GLU A 382 23.39 -5.16 2.50
N LEU A 383 23.91 -4.04 3.01
CA LEU A 383 23.95 -2.77 2.27
C LEU A 383 24.75 -2.89 0.97
N ALA A 384 25.91 -3.55 1.00
CA ALA A 384 26.73 -3.76 -0.18
C ALA A 384 26.09 -4.72 -1.21
N ALA A 385 25.14 -5.55 -0.78
CA ALA A 385 24.44 -6.50 -1.64
C ALA A 385 23.24 -5.89 -2.38
N ILE A 386 22.76 -4.71 -1.96
CA ILE A 386 21.65 -4.03 -2.65
C ILE A 386 22.19 -3.38 -3.92
N PRO A 387 21.73 -3.79 -5.12
CA PRO A 387 22.17 -3.18 -6.36
C PRO A 387 21.60 -1.77 -6.50
N LEU A 388 22.37 -0.89 -7.16
CA LEU A 388 21.84 0.36 -7.71
C LEU A 388 20.92 0.00 -8.88
N THR A 389 19.64 0.27 -8.71
CA THR A 389 18.59 0.08 -9.71
C THR A 389 17.68 1.31 -9.70
N PRO A 390 17.20 1.76 -10.87
CA PRO A 390 16.16 2.77 -10.92
C PRO A 390 14.80 2.18 -10.58
N THR A 391 13.89 3.01 -10.06
CA THR A 391 12.50 2.61 -9.93
C THR A 391 11.83 2.60 -11.30
N VAL A 392 11.10 1.52 -11.63
CA VAL A 392 10.34 1.43 -12.88
C VAL A 392 8.91 1.06 -12.58
N VAL A 393 7.99 1.88 -13.04
CA VAL A 393 6.55 1.70 -12.92
C VAL A 393 5.97 1.41 -14.29
N ASP A 394 5.29 0.27 -14.43
CA ASP A 394 4.41 0.00 -15.57
C ASP A 394 2.96 -0.14 -15.07
N SER A 395 2.18 0.93 -15.25
CA SER A 395 0.76 0.96 -14.90
C SER A 395 -0.14 0.61 -16.09
N THR A 396 -1.18 -0.17 -15.83
CA THR A 396 -2.22 -0.56 -16.79
C THR A 396 -3.31 0.50 -16.96
N ARG A 397 -3.36 1.51 -16.08
CA ARG A 397 -4.22 2.69 -16.22
C ARG A 397 -3.42 3.95 -15.91
N PHE A 398 -3.54 4.49 -14.70
CA PHE A 398 -2.99 5.79 -14.33
C PHE A 398 -1.68 5.66 -13.54
N GLY A 399 -0.86 6.70 -13.54
CA GLY A 399 0.34 6.73 -12.70
C GLY A 399 -0.02 6.96 -11.25
N VAL A 400 -0.18 8.22 -10.85
CA VAL A 400 -0.61 8.59 -9.50
C VAL A 400 -1.98 9.25 -9.57
N MET A 401 -2.89 8.80 -8.72
CA MET A 401 -4.20 9.42 -8.52
C MET A 401 -4.27 10.10 -7.16
N TRP A 402 -4.73 11.35 -7.14
CA TRP A 402 -5.19 12.01 -5.92
C TRP A 402 -6.70 12.14 -5.97
N ALA A 403 -7.35 11.55 -4.97
CA ALA A 403 -8.80 11.54 -4.85
C ALA A 403 -9.15 11.71 -3.38
N GLN A 404 -10.13 12.56 -3.08
CA GLN A 404 -10.56 12.82 -1.70
C GLN A 404 -9.44 13.35 -0.78
N GLY A 405 -9.80 13.66 0.47
CA GLY A 405 -8.84 14.03 1.52
C GLY A 405 -8.14 15.38 1.30
N ASN A 406 -6.91 15.48 1.81
CA ASN A 406 -6.16 16.73 1.93
C ASN A 406 -5.10 16.92 0.82
N GLY A 407 -5.23 16.23 -0.31
CA GLY A 407 -4.30 16.38 -1.42
C GLY A 407 -3.10 15.44 -1.35
N GLY A 408 -1.89 15.98 -1.46
CA GLY A 408 -0.65 15.21 -1.27
C GLY A 408 0.47 15.64 -2.20
N SER A 409 1.54 14.83 -2.24
CA SER A 409 2.66 15.09 -3.14
C SER A 409 3.21 13.84 -3.80
N VAL A 410 3.81 14.01 -4.97
CA VAL A 410 4.71 13.02 -5.57
C VAL A 410 6.04 13.67 -5.92
N THR A 411 7.13 12.97 -5.64
CA THR A 411 8.46 13.30 -6.13
C THR A 411 9.05 12.11 -6.87
N LEU A 412 9.64 12.37 -8.04
CA LEU A 412 10.33 11.37 -8.83
C LEU A 412 11.66 11.89 -9.36
N ASP A 413 12.73 11.13 -9.15
CA ASP A 413 14.10 11.52 -9.52
C ASP A 413 14.94 10.31 -9.99
N GLY A 414 16.25 10.53 -10.16
CA GLY A 414 17.19 9.47 -10.56
C GLY A 414 16.94 9.01 -12.00
N GLY A 415 17.03 7.70 -12.21
CA GLY A 415 16.65 7.04 -13.45
C GLY A 415 15.20 6.55 -13.48
N THR A 416 14.32 7.07 -12.61
CA THR A 416 12.94 6.60 -12.47
C THR A 416 12.17 6.63 -13.77
N GLN A 417 11.48 5.54 -14.11
CA GLN A 417 10.66 5.45 -15.32
C GLN A 417 9.20 5.22 -14.95
N LEU A 418 8.36 6.24 -15.15
CA LEU A 418 6.92 6.16 -14.98
C LEU A 418 6.25 5.93 -16.34
N ARG A 419 5.80 4.70 -16.59
CA ARG A 419 5.07 4.32 -17.82
C ARG A 419 3.63 3.97 -17.47
N THR A 420 2.69 4.59 -18.17
CA THR A 420 1.26 4.42 -17.90
C THR A 420 0.52 4.15 -19.19
N ALA A 421 -0.54 3.35 -19.14
CA ALA A 421 -1.42 3.18 -20.31
C ALA A 421 -2.29 4.43 -20.55
N GLU A 422 -2.66 5.12 -19.48
CA GLU A 422 -3.47 6.33 -19.46
C GLU A 422 -2.66 7.50 -18.89
N THR A 423 -3.31 8.42 -18.17
CA THR A 423 -2.69 9.65 -17.67
C THR A 423 -1.65 9.39 -16.58
N SER A 424 -0.52 10.09 -16.62
CA SER A 424 0.53 9.95 -15.59
C SER A 424 0.09 10.46 -14.22
N PHE A 425 -0.54 11.65 -14.15
CA PHE A 425 -0.99 12.27 -12.91
C PHE A 425 -2.47 12.68 -13.02
N LEU A 426 -3.32 11.99 -12.27
CA LEU A 426 -4.76 12.24 -12.22
C LEU A 426 -5.12 12.93 -10.90
N VAL A 427 -5.52 14.19 -10.98
CA VAL A 427 -5.87 15.03 -9.82
C VAL A 427 -7.37 15.30 -9.82
N LYS A 428 -8.07 14.81 -8.78
CA LYS A 428 -9.52 14.96 -8.63
C LYS A 428 -9.84 15.98 -7.54
N ALA A 429 -9.91 17.25 -7.94
CA ALA A 429 -10.36 18.39 -7.12
C ALA A 429 -9.68 18.53 -5.74
N VAL A 430 -8.37 18.27 -5.67
CA VAL A 430 -7.56 18.42 -4.45
C VAL A 430 -6.25 19.11 -4.75
N GLN A 431 -5.65 19.75 -3.74
CA GLN A 431 -4.33 20.39 -3.84
C GLN A 431 -3.25 19.33 -4.05
N VAL A 432 -2.32 19.54 -4.98
CA VAL A 432 -1.25 18.58 -5.23
C VAL A 432 0.06 19.28 -5.57
N SER A 433 1.18 18.75 -5.07
CA SER A 433 2.52 19.08 -5.57
C SER A 433 3.12 17.89 -6.33
N ILE A 434 3.54 18.12 -7.57
CA ILE A 434 4.19 17.13 -8.43
C ILE A 434 5.58 17.64 -8.74
N SER A 435 6.63 16.92 -8.33
CA SER A 435 8.01 17.25 -8.65
C SER A 435 8.68 16.11 -9.41
N ALA A 436 9.25 16.42 -10.57
CA ALA A 436 9.97 15.47 -11.40
C ALA A 436 11.33 16.03 -11.86
N ASP A 437 12.40 15.29 -11.57
CA ASP A 437 13.76 15.67 -11.94
C ASP A 437 14.39 14.63 -12.89
N GLY A 438 14.57 15.03 -14.15
CA GLY A 438 15.17 14.27 -15.23
C GLY A 438 16.68 14.41 -15.35
N SER A 439 17.35 15.16 -14.47
CA SER A 439 18.81 15.41 -14.55
C SER A 439 19.66 14.14 -14.51
N GLN A 440 19.09 13.04 -13.99
CA GLN A 440 19.71 11.71 -13.95
C GLN A 440 19.01 10.67 -14.84
N GLY A 441 18.11 11.10 -15.71
CA GLY A 441 17.48 10.26 -16.72
C GLY A 441 16.06 9.78 -16.40
N ALA A 442 15.37 10.40 -15.43
CA ALA A 442 13.97 10.10 -15.17
C ALA A 442 13.09 10.34 -16.41
N GLN A 443 12.05 9.52 -16.58
CA GLN A 443 11.13 9.57 -17.71
C GLN A 443 9.69 9.41 -17.27
N ILE A 444 8.81 10.18 -17.92
CA ILE A 444 7.35 10.10 -17.75
C ILE A 444 6.75 9.83 -19.13
N LEU A 445 6.08 8.69 -19.29
CA LEU A 445 5.63 8.16 -20.57
C LEU A 445 4.13 7.81 -20.52
N PRO A 446 3.23 8.80 -20.72
CA PRO A 446 1.80 8.56 -20.73
C PRO A 446 1.32 7.94 -22.04
N GLY A 447 0.66 6.79 -21.96
CA GLY A 447 0.17 6.03 -23.12
C GLY A 447 -0.98 6.70 -23.86
N ASN A 448 -1.80 7.50 -23.17
CA ASN A 448 -2.85 8.32 -23.77
C ASN A 448 -2.37 9.73 -24.17
N GLY A 449 -1.09 10.05 -23.95
CA GLY A 449 -0.53 11.35 -24.25
C GLY A 449 -0.86 12.45 -23.23
N VAL A 450 -1.47 12.16 -22.08
CA VAL A 450 -1.78 13.15 -21.04
C VAL A 450 -0.83 12.99 -19.86
N LEU A 451 -0.04 14.03 -19.58
CA LEU A 451 0.86 14.07 -18.42
C LEU A 451 0.07 14.38 -17.14
N VAL A 452 -0.75 15.44 -17.16
CA VAL A 452 -1.51 15.90 -15.98
C VAL A 452 -2.96 16.15 -16.36
N GLN A 453 -3.88 15.54 -15.61
CA GLN A 453 -5.31 15.77 -15.69
C GLN A 453 -5.80 16.31 -14.35
N VAL A 454 -6.17 17.59 -14.30
CA VAL A 454 -6.97 18.13 -13.20
C VAL A 454 -8.44 18.06 -13.61
N MET A 455 -9.30 17.54 -12.74
CA MET A 455 -10.74 17.40 -13.01
C MET A 455 -11.57 17.50 -11.73
N GLU A 456 -12.89 17.60 -11.88
CA GLU A 456 -13.81 17.40 -10.76
C GLU A 456 -13.67 16.00 -10.17
N THR A 457 -14.08 15.84 -8.91
CA THR A 457 -14.30 14.50 -8.37
C THR A 457 -15.45 13.83 -9.12
N ASP A 458 -15.22 12.59 -9.51
CA ASP A 458 -16.19 11.66 -10.06
C ASP A 458 -16.61 10.60 -9.03
N ASP A 459 -16.23 10.80 -7.76
CA ASP A 459 -16.59 9.94 -6.65
C ASP A 459 -17.99 10.27 -6.12
N PRO A 460 -18.97 9.34 -6.16
CA PRO A 460 -20.30 9.55 -5.61
C PRO A 460 -20.37 9.50 -4.07
N GLY A 461 -19.27 9.20 -3.37
CA GLY A 461 -19.11 9.21 -1.92
C GLY A 461 -19.80 8.06 -1.17
N ASN A 462 -20.46 7.15 -1.89
CA ASN A 462 -21.19 6.03 -1.31
C ASN A 462 -21.18 4.84 -2.28
N PRO A 463 -20.94 3.59 -1.82
CA PRO A 463 -21.02 2.40 -2.66
C PRO A 463 -22.36 2.19 -3.37
N ALA A 464 -23.48 2.67 -2.80
CA ALA A 464 -24.79 2.65 -3.44
C ALA A 464 -25.07 3.87 -4.35
N GLY A 465 -24.10 4.78 -4.45
CA GLY A 465 -24.21 6.02 -5.21
C GLY A 465 -24.00 5.82 -6.72
N VAL A 466 -24.30 6.87 -7.47
CA VAL A 466 -24.05 6.96 -8.91
C VAL A 466 -23.47 8.34 -9.15
N TYR A 467 -22.33 8.41 -9.83
CA TYR A 467 -21.83 9.69 -10.32
C TYR A 467 -22.74 10.18 -11.44
N THR A 468 -23.05 11.48 -11.46
CA THR A 468 -23.83 12.12 -12.52
C THR A 468 -23.05 13.28 -13.11
N GLU A 469 -22.87 13.25 -14.42
CA GLU A 469 -22.14 14.29 -15.16
C GLU A 469 -22.87 15.65 -15.06
N PRO A 470 -22.17 16.74 -14.71
CA PRO A 470 -22.74 18.08 -14.71
C PRO A 470 -23.22 18.51 -16.11
N THR A 471 -24.46 19.00 -16.21
CA THR A 471 -25.09 19.38 -17.50
C THR A 471 -25.03 20.87 -17.82
N GLY A 472 -24.60 21.72 -16.87
CA GLY A 472 -24.52 23.17 -17.01
C GLY A 472 -23.09 23.71 -17.16
N ALA A 473 -22.97 24.92 -17.71
CA ALA A 473 -21.70 25.64 -17.70
C ALA A 473 -21.19 25.89 -16.27
N ALA A 474 -19.89 26.04 -16.10
CA ALA A 474 -19.31 26.49 -14.84
C ALA A 474 -19.79 27.92 -14.53
N THR A 475 -20.16 28.19 -13.29
CA THR A 475 -20.46 29.54 -12.81
C THR A 475 -19.15 30.21 -12.43
N LYS A 476 -18.87 31.39 -12.98
CA LYS A 476 -17.68 32.17 -12.64
C LYS A 476 -17.73 32.61 -11.17
N ASP A 477 -16.63 32.37 -10.45
CA ASP A 477 -16.34 33.04 -9.19
C ASP A 477 -15.45 34.26 -9.49
N ASP A 478 -15.96 35.45 -9.17
CA ASP A 478 -15.26 36.73 -9.40
C ASP A 478 -14.22 37.03 -8.32
N THR A 479 -14.20 36.28 -7.22
CA THR A 479 -13.25 36.42 -6.12
C THR A 479 -12.00 35.55 -6.29
N PHE A 480 -12.09 34.51 -7.13
CA PHE A 480 -10.97 33.62 -7.41
C PHE A 480 -10.05 34.20 -8.49
N ASP A 481 -8.78 34.42 -8.13
CA ASP A 481 -7.76 34.86 -9.06
C ASP A 481 -7.18 33.67 -9.85
N VAL A 482 -7.52 33.62 -11.13
CA VAL A 482 -7.03 32.58 -12.05
C VAL A 482 -5.61 32.85 -12.55
N THR A 483 -5.01 33.99 -12.22
CA THR A 483 -3.74 34.46 -12.79
C THR A 483 -2.55 34.33 -11.84
N THR A 484 -2.81 34.06 -10.55
CA THR A 484 -1.80 33.94 -9.49
C THR A 484 -1.95 32.59 -8.81
N GLU A 485 -0.81 31.96 -8.49
CA GLU A 485 -0.78 30.73 -7.69
C GLU A 485 -1.44 30.95 -6.32
N GLN A 486 -2.25 29.97 -5.92
CA GLN A 486 -2.95 29.91 -4.65
C GLN A 486 -2.63 28.63 -3.90
N ALA A 487 -2.89 28.65 -2.60
CA ALA A 487 -2.55 27.53 -1.72
C ALA A 487 -3.22 26.21 -2.10
N GLN A 488 -4.38 26.20 -2.77
CA GLN A 488 -5.11 24.97 -3.12
C GLN A 488 -4.83 24.47 -4.55
N ASP A 489 -3.90 25.10 -5.25
CA ASP A 489 -3.63 24.80 -6.65
C ASP A 489 -2.87 23.48 -6.83
N VAL A 490 -2.88 23.01 -8.08
CA VAL A 490 -2.02 21.92 -8.53
C VAL A 490 -0.73 22.54 -9.02
N VAL A 491 0.39 22.26 -8.34
CA VAL A 491 1.71 22.77 -8.69
C VAL A 491 2.56 21.65 -9.27
N VAL A 492 3.11 21.89 -10.46
CA VAL A 492 3.87 20.91 -11.24
C VAL A 492 5.24 21.47 -11.57
N ASP A 493 6.29 20.87 -11.01
CA ASP A 493 7.68 21.23 -11.21
C ASP A 493 8.39 20.16 -12.05
N PHE A 494 8.73 20.52 -13.29
CA PHE A 494 9.49 19.65 -14.20
C PHE A 494 10.88 20.20 -14.45
N THR A 495 11.90 19.46 -14.01
CA THR A 495 13.30 19.83 -14.09
C THR A 495 14.08 18.90 -15.01
N ASP A 496 14.81 19.46 -15.98
CA ASP A 496 15.74 18.76 -16.88
C ASP A 496 15.13 17.52 -17.58
N LEU A 497 13.85 17.63 -18.00
CA LEU A 497 13.11 16.56 -18.68
C LEU A 497 12.93 16.82 -20.19
N ASP A 498 12.71 15.74 -20.96
CA ASP A 498 12.20 15.80 -22.34
C ASP A 498 10.82 15.13 -22.38
N LEU A 499 9.78 15.95 -22.50
CA LEU A 499 8.39 15.56 -22.28
C LEU A 499 7.58 15.67 -23.58
N ARG A 500 6.73 14.67 -23.79
CA ARG A 500 5.69 14.67 -24.81
C ARG A 500 4.36 14.33 -24.18
N GLY A 501 3.40 15.24 -24.31
CA GLY A 501 2.06 15.05 -23.80
C GLY A 501 1.45 16.33 -23.27
N ASP A 502 0.17 16.23 -22.97
CA ASP A 502 -0.70 17.36 -22.68
C ASP A 502 -0.94 17.51 -21.17
N LEU A 503 -1.21 18.74 -20.74
CA LEU A 503 -1.59 19.10 -19.38
C LEU A 503 -2.90 19.88 -19.43
N TYR A 504 -3.91 19.37 -18.73
CA TYR A 504 -5.25 19.95 -18.73
C TYR A 504 -5.70 20.32 -17.33
N ASN A 505 -6.24 21.54 -17.22
CA ASN A 505 -7.04 21.93 -16.07
C ASN A 505 -8.53 21.93 -16.44
N GLY A 506 -9.21 20.84 -16.10
CA GLY A 506 -10.62 20.60 -16.40
C GLY A 506 -11.59 20.88 -15.26
N ARG A 507 -11.10 21.47 -14.15
CA ARG A 507 -11.90 21.84 -12.98
C ARG A 507 -13.00 22.84 -13.41
N ARG A 508 -14.22 22.74 -12.87
CA ARG A 508 -15.29 23.73 -13.09
C ARG A 508 -15.24 24.89 -12.08
N GLY A 509 -14.95 24.62 -10.82
CA GLY A 509 -14.70 25.65 -9.80
C GLY A 509 -13.22 25.91 -9.54
N ASP A 510 -12.98 26.62 -8.45
CA ASP A 510 -11.76 27.34 -8.13
C ASP A 510 -10.56 26.42 -7.89
N GLN A 511 -9.65 26.36 -8.86
CA GLN A 511 -8.34 25.73 -8.74
C GLN A 511 -7.49 26.04 -9.97
N ASN A 512 -6.27 26.53 -9.80
CA ASN A 512 -5.33 26.65 -10.91
C ASN A 512 -4.46 25.41 -11.07
N LEU A 513 -3.93 25.27 -12.29
CA LEU A 513 -2.80 24.43 -12.60
C LEU A 513 -1.59 25.33 -12.84
N VAL A 514 -0.57 25.19 -12.02
CA VAL A 514 0.71 25.91 -12.11
C VAL A 514 1.76 24.96 -12.66
N LEU A 515 2.38 25.32 -13.78
CA LEU A 515 3.42 24.54 -14.43
C LEU A 515 4.73 25.31 -14.46
N ASN A 516 5.75 24.77 -13.81
CA ASN A 516 7.12 25.28 -13.79
C ASN A 516 8.03 24.37 -14.62
N LEU A 517 8.61 24.94 -15.69
CA LEU A 517 9.59 24.27 -16.52
C LEU A 517 10.99 24.83 -16.24
N THR A 518 11.89 23.97 -15.75
CA THR A 518 13.29 24.31 -15.44
C THR A 518 14.24 23.43 -16.24
N GLY A 519 14.94 23.96 -17.25
CA GLY A 519 15.77 23.13 -18.14
C GLY A 519 15.01 22.07 -18.95
N THR A 520 13.68 22.20 -19.06
CA THR A 520 12.79 21.17 -19.59
C THR A 520 12.38 21.48 -21.03
N ARG A 521 12.31 20.44 -21.86
CA ARG A 521 11.69 20.48 -23.19
C ARG A 521 10.31 19.85 -23.11
N LEU A 522 9.28 20.60 -23.44
CA LEU A 522 7.90 20.11 -23.50
C LEU A 522 7.36 20.25 -24.91
N ALA A 523 6.81 19.18 -25.48
CA ALA A 523 5.97 19.23 -26.68
C ALA A 523 4.55 18.74 -26.34
N GLY A 524 3.59 19.66 -26.35
CA GLY A 524 2.23 19.37 -25.88
C GLY A 524 1.33 20.59 -25.77
N VAL A 525 0.05 20.34 -25.51
CA VAL A 525 -0.97 21.31 -25.12
C VAL A 525 -0.91 21.51 -23.61
N VAL A 526 -0.89 22.76 -23.17
CA VAL A 526 -1.09 23.15 -21.77
C VAL A 526 -2.29 24.08 -21.74
N SER A 527 -3.41 23.68 -21.13
CA SER A 527 -4.66 24.43 -21.32
C SER A 527 -5.68 24.25 -20.21
N ALA A 528 -6.44 25.32 -19.95
CA ALA A 528 -7.77 25.19 -19.37
C ALA A 528 -8.67 24.39 -20.33
N SER A 529 -9.55 23.54 -19.80
CA SER A 529 -10.43 22.69 -20.58
C SER A 529 -11.81 22.54 -19.92
N ALA A 530 -12.80 22.12 -20.71
CA ALA A 530 -13.93 21.35 -20.21
C ALA A 530 -13.51 19.88 -20.18
N THR A 531 -13.90 19.18 -19.12
CA THR A 531 -13.83 17.71 -19.05
C THR A 531 -15.23 17.14 -19.16
N LYS A 532 -15.32 15.93 -19.74
CA LYS A 532 -16.57 15.17 -19.82
C LYS A 532 -16.26 13.68 -19.89
N HIS A 533 -16.96 12.87 -19.10
CA HIS A 533 -16.89 11.42 -19.19
C HIS A 533 -17.61 10.92 -20.45
N ALA A 534 -17.28 9.70 -20.86
CA ALA A 534 -17.98 9.02 -21.95
C ALA A 534 -19.44 8.70 -21.58
N LEU A 535 -19.71 8.45 -20.29
CA LEU A 535 -21.03 8.16 -19.74
C LEU A 535 -21.53 9.35 -18.92
N SER A 536 -22.83 9.64 -18.99
CA SER A 536 -23.47 10.68 -18.17
C SER A 536 -23.74 10.22 -16.73
N GLU A 537 -23.76 8.91 -16.50
CA GLU A 537 -23.90 8.29 -15.19
C GLU A 537 -22.88 7.16 -15.07
N ILE A 538 -22.21 7.06 -13.92
CA ILE A 538 -21.24 5.99 -13.63
C ILE A 538 -21.62 5.37 -12.29
N GLY A 539 -22.04 4.11 -12.32
CA GLY A 539 -22.26 3.28 -11.12
C GLY A 539 -21.18 2.22 -10.96
N GLU A 540 -21.35 1.34 -9.97
CA GLU A 540 -20.41 0.25 -9.69
C GLU A 540 -20.08 -0.60 -10.93
N ALA A 541 -21.06 -0.94 -11.76
CA ALA A 541 -20.81 -1.75 -12.97
C ALA A 541 -19.87 -1.08 -13.99
N ASP A 542 -19.74 0.25 -13.93
CA ASP A 542 -18.98 1.09 -14.85
C ASP A 542 -17.76 1.74 -14.18
N TYR A 543 -17.34 1.30 -12.98
CA TYR A 543 -16.26 1.94 -12.19
C TYR A 543 -14.99 2.21 -13.00
N ALA A 544 -14.69 1.40 -14.03
CA ALA A 544 -13.51 1.54 -14.88
C ALA A 544 -13.54 2.82 -15.75
N GLN A 545 -14.69 3.51 -15.83
CA GLN A 545 -14.83 4.81 -16.48
C GLN A 545 -14.41 5.98 -15.59
N LEU A 546 -14.27 5.77 -14.27
CA LEU A 546 -13.78 6.81 -13.36
C LEU A 546 -12.35 7.22 -13.74
N GLY A 547 -12.11 8.53 -13.76
CA GLY A 547 -10.89 9.19 -14.18
C GLY A 547 -10.75 9.37 -15.69
N ARG A 548 -11.63 8.75 -16.50
CA ARG A 548 -11.56 8.81 -17.97
C ARG A 548 -12.45 9.91 -18.51
N VAL A 549 -11.80 11.00 -18.93
CA VAL A 549 -12.47 12.17 -19.48
C VAL A 549 -11.91 12.56 -20.84
N THR A 550 -12.76 13.16 -21.67
CA THR A 550 -12.33 13.90 -22.86
C THR A 550 -12.12 15.36 -22.50
N ASN A 551 -10.99 15.94 -22.89
CA ASN A 551 -10.71 17.36 -22.73
C ASN A 551 -11.09 18.14 -23.98
N THR A 552 -11.86 19.21 -23.81
CA THR A 552 -12.10 20.22 -24.84
C THR A 552 -11.48 21.53 -24.37
N THR A 553 -10.39 21.95 -24.99
CA THR A 553 -9.69 23.20 -24.65
C THR A 553 -10.61 24.40 -24.81
N GLN A 554 -10.67 25.27 -23.82
CA GLN A 554 -11.51 26.46 -23.82
C GLN A 554 -10.95 27.52 -22.87
N ALA A 555 -11.48 28.74 -22.95
CA ALA A 555 -11.09 29.80 -22.03
C ALA A 555 -11.37 29.40 -20.57
N ALA A 556 -10.46 29.78 -19.68
CA ALA A 556 -10.61 29.52 -18.24
C ALA A 556 -11.84 30.25 -17.69
N VAL A 557 -12.57 29.58 -16.80
CA VAL A 557 -13.63 30.19 -15.99
C VAL A 557 -13.11 30.37 -14.57
N ASN A 558 -12.87 29.26 -13.86
CA ASN A 558 -12.27 29.23 -12.52
C ASN A 558 -11.01 28.33 -12.48
N ASN A 559 -10.68 27.72 -13.61
CA ASN A 559 -9.63 26.74 -13.80
C ASN A 559 -8.43 27.37 -14.49
N GLY A 560 -7.77 28.31 -13.82
CA GLY A 560 -6.62 29.00 -14.38
C GLY A 560 -5.48 28.06 -14.73
N VAL A 561 -4.67 28.49 -15.70
CA VAL A 561 -3.46 27.78 -16.11
C VAL A 561 -2.32 28.77 -16.20
N ILE A 562 -1.36 28.59 -15.30
CA ILE A 562 -0.23 29.48 -15.06
C ILE A 562 1.03 28.73 -15.48
N VAL A 563 1.81 29.30 -16.41
CA VAL A 563 2.99 28.62 -16.97
C VAL A 563 4.23 29.48 -16.80
N HIS A 564 5.28 28.89 -16.24
CA HIS A 564 6.61 29.48 -16.12
C HIS A 564 7.60 28.68 -16.96
N VAL A 565 8.29 29.36 -17.89
CA VAL A 565 9.32 28.79 -18.74
C VAL A 565 10.65 29.45 -18.39
N ASP A 566 11.58 28.68 -17.81
CA ASP A 566 12.90 29.20 -17.42
C ASP A 566 13.82 29.48 -18.63
N ALA A 567 15.01 30.02 -18.34
CA ALA A 567 16.01 30.40 -19.34
C ALA A 567 16.53 29.23 -20.19
N ARG A 568 16.37 27.98 -19.72
CA ARG A 568 16.87 26.77 -20.37
C ARG A 568 15.76 25.94 -21.00
N SER A 569 14.51 26.29 -20.75
CA SER A 569 13.34 25.51 -21.16
C SER A 569 12.83 25.91 -22.53
N VAL A 570 12.23 24.92 -23.20
CA VAL A 570 11.56 25.08 -24.49
C VAL A 570 10.20 24.41 -24.42
N TRP A 571 9.14 25.18 -24.61
CA TRP A 571 7.80 24.64 -24.83
C TRP A 571 7.40 24.77 -26.29
N THR A 572 7.08 23.65 -26.94
CA THR A 572 6.50 23.58 -28.28
C THR A 572 5.01 23.29 -28.18
N VAL A 573 4.20 24.27 -28.55
CA VAL A 573 2.74 24.20 -28.51
C VAL A 573 2.26 23.35 -29.68
N THR A 574 1.60 22.22 -29.41
CA THR A 574 1.14 21.26 -30.43
C THR A 574 -0.34 21.38 -30.78
N GLY A 575 -1.11 22.16 -30.02
CA GLY A 575 -2.54 22.38 -30.19
C GLY A 575 -2.96 23.74 -29.64
N THR A 576 -4.24 24.09 -29.74
CA THR A 576 -4.73 25.35 -29.15
C THR A 576 -4.65 25.28 -27.63
N SER A 577 -4.02 26.27 -27.00
CA SER A 577 -3.80 26.34 -25.57
C SER A 577 -4.42 27.61 -24.99
N TYR A 578 -5.20 27.48 -23.91
CA TYR A 578 -5.81 28.59 -23.18
C TYR A 578 -5.14 28.72 -21.82
N LEU A 579 -4.49 29.86 -21.57
CA LEU A 579 -3.79 30.18 -20.33
C LEU A 579 -4.35 31.45 -19.70
N THR A 580 -4.01 31.66 -18.44
CA THR A 580 -4.34 32.86 -17.68
C THR A 580 -3.10 33.67 -17.30
N SER A 581 -1.94 33.00 -17.22
CA SER A 581 -0.64 33.64 -17.04
C SER A 581 0.46 32.85 -17.76
N LEU A 582 1.38 33.56 -18.41
CA LEU A 582 2.56 32.99 -19.06
C LEU A 582 3.78 33.86 -18.75
N THR A 583 4.74 33.30 -18.02
CA THR A 583 6.06 33.91 -17.82
C THR A 583 7.10 33.19 -18.66
N VAL A 584 7.74 33.93 -19.57
CA VAL A 584 8.91 33.44 -20.32
C VAL A 584 10.13 34.18 -19.79
N SER A 585 10.99 33.48 -19.05
CA SER A 585 12.23 34.04 -18.50
C SER A 585 13.19 34.49 -19.61
N PRO A 586 14.16 35.39 -19.33
CA PRO A 586 15.22 35.69 -20.29
C PRO A 586 15.93 34.41 -20.75
N GLY A 587 15.94 34.14 -22.06
CA GLY A 587 16.49 32.91 -22.66
C GLY A 587 15.48 31.77 -22.88
N GLY A 588 14.34 31.81 -22.18
CA GLY A 588 13.27 30.82 -22.35
C GLY A 588 12.60 30.91 -23.71
N THR A 589 12.08 29.78 -24.21
CA THR A 589 11.48 29.71 -25.55
C THR A 589 10.10 29.07 -25.50
N VAL A 590 9.09 29.78 -26.02
CA VAL A 590 7.78 29.20 -26.36
C VAL A 590 7.61 29.25 -27.87
N ARG A 591 7.40 28.09 -28.48
CA ARG A 591 7.19 27.92 -29.92
C ARG A 591 5.70 27.72 -30.16
N ALA A 592 5.05 28.74 -30.70
CA ALA A 592 3.64 28.76 -31.08
C ALA A 592 3.50 29.50 -32.41
N SER A 593 2.50 29.17 -33.24
CA SER A 593 2.26 29.90 -34.51
C SER A 593 1.68 31.30 -34.30
N ARG A 594 0.99 31.51 -33.18
CA ARG A 594 0.39 32.79 -32.77
C ARG A 594 0.14 32.82 -31.28
N MET A 595 0.07 34.03 -30.73
CA MET A 595 -0.46 34.31 -29.40
C MET A 595 -1.42 35.50 -29.44
N THR A 596 -2.51 35.43 -28.69
CA THR A 596 -3.31 36.61 -28.31
C THR A 596 -3.35 36.76 -26.80
N VAL A 597 -3.39 38.00 -26.32
CA VAL A 597 -3.69 38.35 -24.92
C VAL A 597 -4.93 39.24 -24.96
N ASP A 598 -6.01 38.84 -24.29
CA ASP A 598 -7.31 39.53 -24.30
C ASP A 598 -7.81 39.80 -25.73
N GLY A 599 -7.59 38.85 -26.64
CA GLY A 599 -7.96 38.93 -28.05
C GLY A 599 -7.03 39.78 -28.92
N VAL A 600 -6.01 40.41 -28.35
CA VAL A 600 -5.03 41.22 -29.09
C VAL A 600 -3.83 40.36 -29.49
N ALA A 601 -3.54 40.30 -30.79
CA ALA A 601 -2.36 39.61 -31.30
C ALA A 601 -1.08 40.15 -30.65
N THR A 602 -0.32 39.27 -30.01
CA THR A 602 0.83 39.63 -29.17
C THR A 602 2.03 38.78 -29.55
N THR A 603 3.18 39.41 -29.75
CA THR A 603 4.43 38.69 -29.99
C THR A 603 4.95 38.11 -28.67
N ILE A 604 5.32 36.83 -28.68
CA ILE A 604 5.97 36.16 -27.55
C ILE A 604 7.42 36.64 -27.47
N ALA A 605 7.82 37.18 -26.31
CA ALA A 605 9.14 37.69 -26.04
C ALA A 605 9.68 37.11 -24.72
N ALA A 606 10.93 36.66 -24.74
CA ALA A 606 11.63 36.27 -23.52
C ALA A 606 11.83 37.47 -22.58
N GLY A 607 11.88 37.21 -21.28
CA GLY A 607 11.94 38.22 -20.22
C GLY A 607 10.60 38.91 -19.94
N THR A 608 9.47 38.32 -20.36
CA THR A 608 8.13 38.94 -20.25
C THR A 608 7.16 38.02 -19.50
N THR A 609 6.30 38.62 -18.68
CA THR A 609 5.10 37.98 -18.13
C THR A 609 3.87 38.55 -18.82
N TYR A 610 3.02 37.67 -19.31
CA TYR A 610 1.72 37.97 -19.88
C TYR A 610 0.64 37.49 -18.92
N THR A 611 -0.40 38.30 -18.73
CA THR A 611 -1.53 37.99 -17.86
C THR A 611 -2.82 38.43 -18.55
N GLY A 612 -3.88 37.64 -18.41
CA GLY A 612 -5.18 37.87 -19.08
C GLY A 612 -5.66 36.61 -19.81
N ALA A 613 -6.59 36.76 -20.74
CA ALA A 613 -7.06 35.66 -21.57
C ALA A 613 -6.03 35.36 -22.68
N ILE A 614 -5.13 34.41 -22.45
CA ILE A 614 -4.05 34.04 -23.37
C ILE A 614 -4.49 32.87 -24.24
N VAL A 615 -4.33 33.00 -25.56
CA VAL A 615 -4.57 31.89 -26.51
C VAL A 615 -3.34 31.68 -27.37
N LEU A 616 -2.79 30.46 -27.34
CA LEU A 616 -1.67 30.03 -28.17
C LEU A 616 -2.16 29.10 -29.28
N GLY A 617 -1.60 29.23 -30.48
CA GLY A 617 -1.85 28.32 -31.61
C GLY A 617 -0.72 27.31 -31.81
N ALA A 618 -1.06 26.13 -32.30
CA ALA A 618 -0.10 25.06 -32.63
C ALA A 618 1.01 25.58 -33.56
N HIS A 619 2.27 25.24 -33.25
CA HIS A 619 3.47 25.65 -33.99
C HIS A 619 3.69 24.88 -35.29
#